data_AF-A0A843LA01-F1
#
_entry.id   AF-A0A843LA01-F1
#
_cell.length_a   1.000
_cell.length_b   1.000
_cell.length_c   1.000
_cell.angle_alpha   90.00
_cell.angle_beta   90.00
_cell.angle_gamma   90.00
#
_symmetry.space_group_name_H-M   'P 1'
#
loop_
_entity.id
_entity.type
_entity.pdbx_description
1 polymer ?
#
loop_
_entity_poly.entity_id
_entity_poly.type
_entity_poly.pdbx_seq_one_letter_code
_entity_poly.pdbx_strand_id
1 'polypeptide(L)' 'MFDQIMQALEDMPASSPSKKEKILSILKRYAADEIGLDQAYYDLLEDELIPMPQRCGLSAKVPVTVEDEVRLKKRILELA' A
#
# COMPACT_ATOMS: atom_id res chain seq x y z
N MET A 1 -5.90 -4.27 5.08
CA MET A 1 -5.02 -3.11 4.83
C MET A 1 -3.83 -3.55 4.00
N PHE A 2 -2.97 -4.43 4.54
CA PHE A 2 -1.81 -4.97 3.83
C PHE A 2 -2.10 -5.57 2.45
N ASP A 3 -3.07 -6.48 2.33
CA ASP A 3 -3.44 -7.10 1.04
C ASP A 3 -3.85 -6.08 -0.03
N GLN A 4 -4.54 -5.00 0.36
CA GLN A 4 -4.95 -3.96 -0.60
C GLN A 4 -3.75 -3.16 -1.12
N ILE A 5 -2.75 -2.92 -0.26
CA ILE A 5 -1.52 -2.24 -0.66
C ILE A 5 -0.67 -3.16 -1.55
N MET A 6 -0.54 -4.44 -1.18
CA MET A 6 0.09 -5.47 -2.00
C MET A 6 -0.56 -5.56 -3.38
N GLN A 7 -1.89 -5.67 -3.42
CA GLN A 7 -2.64 -5.77 -4.67
C GLN A 7 -2.48 -4.50 -5.52
N ALA A 8 -2.45 -3.32 -4.90
CA ALA A 8 -2.16 -2.07 -5.61
C ALA A 8 -0.77 -2.03 -6.24
N LEU A 9 0.23 -2.65 -5.59
CA LEU A 9 1.57 -2.81 -6.15
C LEU A 9 1.59 -3.84 -7.29
N GLU A 10 0.78 -4.90 -7.21
CA GLU A 10 0.66 -5.91 -8.27
C GLU A 10 -0.11 -5.39 -9.50
N ASP A 11 -1.12 -4.54 -9.29
CA ASP A 11 -1.90 -3.87 -10.34
C ASP A 11 -1.20 -2.60 -10.86
N MET A 12 -0.11 -2.17 -10.21
CA MET A 12 0.65 -0.98 -10.59
C MET A 12 1.16 -1.05 -12.04
N PRO A 13 1.71 -2.17 -12.58
CA PRO A 13 2.12 -2.26 -13.98
C PRO A 13 0.99 -1.99 -14.98
N ALA A 14 -0.24 -2.37 -14.64
CA ALA A 14 -1.44 -2.19 -15.48
C ALA A 14 -2.13 -0.82 -15.28
N SER A 15 -1.74 -0.07 -14.24
CA SER A 15 -2.33 1.23 -13.91
C SER A 15 -1.77 2.39 -14.75
N SER A 16 -2.48 3.52 -14.78
CA SER A 16 -2.01 4.75 -15.43
C SER A 16 -0.73 5.29 -14.80
N PRO A 17 0.21 5.88 -15.57
CA PRO A 17 1.49 6.40 -15.05
C PRO A 17 1.33 7.33 -13.84
N SER A 18 0.40 8.28 -13.91
CA SER A 18 0.11 9.23 -12.82
C SER A 18 -0.39 8.54 -11.54
N LYS A 19 -1.12 7.42 -11.68
CA LYS A 19 -1.57 6.61 -10.54
C LYS A 19 -0.38 5.88 -9.90
N LYS A 20 0.53 5.33 -10.71
CA LYS A 20 1.75 4.66 -10.22
C LYS A 20 2.63 5.63 -9.45
N GLU A 21 2.87 6.82 -9.99
CA GLU A 21 3.71 7.84 -9.35
C GLU A 21 3.17 8.23 -7.98
N LYS A 22 1.85 8.44 -7.85
CA LYS A 22 1.22 8.74 -6.56
C LYS A 22 1.35 7.60 -5.56
N ILE A 23 1.07 6.37 -5.97
CA ILE A 23 1.20 5.19 -5.10
C ILE A 23 2.65 5.05 -4.62
N LEU A 24 3.63 5.15 -5.53
CA LEU A 24 5.04 5.10 -5.17
C LEU A 24 5.45 6.24 -4.24
N SER A 25 4.94 7.46 -4.44
CA SER A 25 5.26 8.60 -3.58
C SER A 25 4.84 8.35 -2.13
N ILE A 26 3.61 7.87 -1.91
CA ILE A 26 3.09 7.56 -0.57
C ILE A 26 3.85 6.38 0.03
N LEU A 27 4.08 5.32 -0.75
CA LEU A 27 4.77 4.12 -0.27
C LEU A 27 6.27 4.33 -0.04
N LYS A 28 6.91 5.27 -0.75
CA LYS A 28 8.30 5.68 -0.50
C LYS A 28 8.44 6.33 0.87
N ARG A 29 7.48 7.20 1.26
CA ARG A 29 7.44 7.79 2.61
C ARG A 29 7.29 6.72 3.69
N TYR A 30 6.48 5.70 3.43
CA TYR A 30 6.39 4.53 4.31
C TYR A 30 7.70 3.74 4.39
N ALA A 31 8.34 3.46 3.25
CA ALA A 31 9.61 2.74 3.21
C ALA A 31 10.77 3.52 3.85
N ALA A 32 10.67 4.85 3.87
CA ALA A 32 11.59 5.76 4.56
C ALA A 32 11.27 5.94 6.06
N ASP A 33 10.28 5.20 6.58
CA ASP A 33 9.80 5.30 7.96
C ASP A 33 9.31 6.74 8.34
N GLU A 34 8.93 7.56 7.35
CA GLU A 34 8.33 8.89 7.57
C GLU A 34 6.87 8.80 8.01
N ILE A 35 6.15 7.78 7.53
CA ILE A 35 4.76 7.50 7.87
C ILE A 35 4.58 6.02 8.20
N GLY A 36 3.63 5.70 9.08
CA GLY A 36 3.27 4.32 9.39
C GLY A 36 2.42 3.66 8.29
N LEU A 37 2.31 2.33 8.33
CA LEU A 37 1.52 1.55 7.36
C LEU A 37 0.05 1.97 7.34
N ASP A 38 -0.54 2.26 8.51
CA ASP A 38 -1.91 2.76 8.62
C ASP A 38 -2.06 4.11 7.90
N GLN A 39 -1.12 5.05 8.10
CA GLN A 39 -1.17 6.35 7.43
C GLN A 39 -1.03 6.20 5.92
N ALA A 40 -0.07 5.39 5.45
CA ALA A 40 0.08 5.10 4.03
C ALA A 40 -1.18 4.48 3.43
N TYR A 41 -1.84 3.59 4.16
CA TYR A 41 -3.12 3.00 3.76
C TYR A 41 -4.22 4.06 3.60
N TYR A 42 -4.35 4.98 4.55
CA TYR A 42 -5.34 6.06 4.49
C TYR A 42 -5.04 7.06 3.37
N ASP A 43 -3.79 7.50 3.23
CA ASP A 43 -3.38 8.38 2.12
C ASP A 43 -3.73 7.73 0.76
N LEU A 44 -3.47 6.43 0.60
CA LEU A 44 -3.82 5.69 -0.62
C LEU A 44 -5.33 5.59 -0.85
N LEU A 45 -6.13 5.48 0.22
CA LEU A 45 -7.60 5.49 0.13
C LEU A 45 -8.13 6.87 -0.23
N GLU A 46 -7.60 7.93 0.39
CA GLU A 46 -8.03 9.31 0.19
C GLU A 46 -7.77 9.78 -1.25
N ASP A 47 -6.63 9.40 -1.84
CA ASP A 47 -6.32 9.67 -3.24
C ASP A 47 -7.01 8.69 -4.23
N GLU A 48 -7.94 7.83 -3.75
CA GLU A 48 -8.64 6.80 -4.55
C GLU A 48 -7.68 5.85 -5.31
N LEU A 49 -6.46 5.69 -4.78
CA LEU A 49 -5.42 4.88 -5.40
C LEU A 49 -5.68 3.40 -5.16
N ILE A 50 -6.26 3.06 -4.01
CA ILE A 50 -6.75 1.74 -3.69
C ILE A 50 -8.27 1.75 -3.51
N PRO A 51 -8.96 0.66 -3.88
CA PRO A 51 -10.41 0.61 -3.73
C PRO A 51 -10.80 0.64 -2.25
N MET A 52 -11.84 1.41 -1.93
CA MET A 52 -12.43 1.35 -0.59
C MET A 52 -12.90 -0.09 -0.29
N PRO A 53 -12.59 -0.63 0.90
CA PRO A 53 -13.06 -1.94 1.29
C PRO A 53 -14.59 -1.99 1.32
N GLN A 54 -15.20 -2.74 0.39
CA GLN A 54 -16.67 -2.88 0.32
C GLN A 54 -17.25 -3.76 1.43
N ARG A 55 -16.42 -4.44 2.22
CA ARG A 55 -16.85 -5.30 3.32
C ARG A 55 -16.42 -4.71 4.66
N CYS A 56 -17.35 -4.06 5.35
CA CYS A 56 -17.36 -3.88 6.82
C CYS A 56 -17.58 -5.22 7.57
N GLY A 57 -17.14 -6.35 7.01
CA GLY A 57 -17.03 -7.58 7.77
C GLY A 57 -15.76 -7.47 8.60
N LEU A 58 -15.84 -7.69 9.91
CA LEU A 58 -14.68 -7.86 10.76
C LEU A 58 -13.83 -9.04 10.26
N SER A 59 -13.08 -8.86 9.18
CA SER A 59 -11.91 -9.67 8.92
C SER A 59 -10.93 -9.29 9.99
N ALA A 60 -10.68 -10.22 10.92
CA ALA A 60 -9.68 -10.10 11.96
C ALA A 60 -8.47 -9.37 11.38
N LYS A 61 -8.01 -8.29 12.03
CA LYS A 61 -6.74 -7.63 11.72
C LYS A 61 -5.71 -8.75 11.65
N VAL A 62 -5.36 -9.22 10.45
CA VAL A 62 -4.23 -10.11 10.30
C VAL A 62 -3.05 -9.25 10.75
N PRO A 63 -2.40 -9.61 11.87
CA PRO A 63 -1.28 -8.81 12.34
C PRO A 63 -0.24 -8.84 11.23
N VAL A 64 0.09 -7.67 10.70
CA VAL A 64 1.18 -7.54 9.73
C VAL A 64 2.44 -7.97 10.46
N THR A 65 3.04 -9.06 10.00
CA THR A 65 4.25 -9.57 10.61
C THR A 65 5.44 -8.73 10.17
N VAL A 66 6.56 -8.83 10.89
CA VAL A 66 7.81 -8.19 10.48
C VAL A 66 8.25 -8.67 9.08
N GLU A 67 7.99 -9.95 8.75
CA GLU A 67 8.28 -10.49 7.41
C GLU A 67 7.40 -9.84 6.32
N ASP A 68 6.13 -9.61 6.60
CA ASP A 68 5.22 -8.91 5.69
C ASP A 68 5.67 -7.47 5.43
N GLU A 69 6.08 -6.77 6.49
CA GLU A 69 6.61 -5.41 6.39
C GLU A 69 7.89 -5.38 5.54
N VAL A 70 8.85 -6.27 5.81
CA VAL A 70 10.10 -6.38 5.05
C VAL A 70 9.81 -6.68 3.58
N ARG A 71 8.88 -7.60 3.31
CA ARG A 71 8.46 -7.96 1.95
C ARG A 71 7.85 -6.75 1.23
N LEU A 72 7.00 -5.97 1.91
CA LEU A 72 6.39 -4.77 1.36
C LEU A 72 7.43 -3.70 1.05
N LYS A 73 8.31 -3.37 2.02
CA LYS A 73 9.40 -2.38 1.83
C LYS A 73 10.32 -2.79 0.67
N LYS A 74 10.67 -4.08 0.56
CA LYS A 74 11.45 -4.60 -0.57
C LYS A 74 10.73 -4.42 -1.91
N ARG A 75 9.44 -4.74 -1.97
CA ARG A 75 8.64 -4.60 -3.20
C ARG A 75 8.57 -3.15 -3.67
N ILE A 76 8.42 -2.22 -2.73
CA ILE A 76 8.42 -0.77 -3.01
C ILE A 76 9.77 -0.36 -3.60
N LEU A 77 10.89 -0.82 -3.03
CA LEU A 77 12.23 -0.53 -3.54
C LEU A 77 12.50 -1.10 -4.94
N GLU A 78 11.96 -2.28 -5.27
CA GLU A 78 12.08 -2.88 -6.61
C GLU A 78 11.29 -2.10 -7.69
N LEU A 79 10.24 -1.38 -7.29
CA LEU A 79 9.37 -0.60 -8.17
C LEU A 79 9.68 0.91 -8.17
N ALA A 80 10.56 1.36 -7.27
CA ALA A 80 10.92 2.74 -6.99
C ALA A 80 11.93 3.34 -7.97
#